data_AF-A0A925P5M7-F1
#
_entry.id   AF-A0A925P5M7-F1
#
_cell.length_a   1.000
_cell.length_b   1.000
_cell.length_c   1.000
_cell.angle_alpha   90.00
_cell.angle_beta   90.00
_cell.angle_gamma   90.00
#
_symmetry.space_group_name_H-M   'P 1'
#
loop_
_entity.id
_entity.type
_entity.pdbx_description
1 polymer ?
#
loop_
_entity_poly.entity_id
_entity_poly.type
_entity_poly.pdbx_seq_one_letter_code
_entity_poly.pdbx_strand_id
1 'polypeptide(L)'
;MKILRYAAILALAAGPVSGSALAQDRAKAEPAGPAGKWSTRTPVKPDPSKIKVPAGYKVAVFAAGLDTITSITVDKSDNVWVAISGNTFGFPPEGIDKPHVKIYDKSGKLIKDNVGLGIFKSFALNEIGFCAENGRTYVGDYSYGIWEIDGVNGTPKLIMNEVPIGDHALGGITCRDGWLYYAVGAPSNSGFSDPDIHGWTDAIDPYWEKRATAGVPALPRDPPCRDITLTGLNIRDSQGNLTGAYLPKGTASKPGQVIKAQKPCGGAIHRAKLKADSSYTANDWEVYAMGLRNSSGVAFGPKGSRFENALAVSDNGHNDKGNRRVANSAERLFIFTEKGQDAGFPDKDGINFVNIKRSGPDVYRGNKFDPTRPNPQLYIGDKPFIPQLPPYRFIDHSIGVRGTPLIVANPNPNGYVNPVMEWDTNNPMDGLAWSPKAFGSTDTIYTAVFGIIDNGPESLRPMWPAIVKIEMLNPAGVKWSIFAENLEPGPNAYQKKENRGGFERTNDVEFSTDGKTMYVADYGELYVNY
;
A
#
# COMPACT_ATOMS: atom_id res chain seq x y z
N MET A 1 3.47 -27.52 -26.31
CA MET A 1 2.89 -28.19 -25.13
C MET A 1 2.38 -27.10 -24.20
N LYS A 2 1.08 -27.05 -23.86
CA LYS A 2 0.51 -25.94 -23.07
C LYS A 2 0.64 -26.22 -21.57
N ILE A 3 1.22 -25.28 -20.83
CA ILE A 3 1.25 -25.27 -19.36
C ILE A 3 0.12 -24.36 -18.89
N LEU A 4 -0.71 -24.81 -17.96
CA LEU A 4 -1.76 -24.00 -17.33
C LEU A 4 -1.24 -23.47 -15.98
N ARG A 5 -1.55 -22.20 -15.67
CA ARG A 5 -1.27 -21.54 -14.38
C ARG A 5 -2.56 -21.34 -13.60
N TYR A 6 -2.45 -21.30 -12.27
CA TYR A 6 -3.59 -21.21 -11.35
C TYR A 6 -3.19 -20.61 -9.98
N ALA A 7 -3.50 -19.33 -9.72
CA ALA A 7 -3.85 -18.85 -8.38
C ALA A 7 -5.35 -18.42 -8.34
N ALA A 8 -5.88 -18.08 -7.16
CA ALA A 8 -7.33 -17.98 -6.93
C ALA A 8 -7.78 -16.78 -6.08
N ILE A 9 -9.00 -16.31 -6.38
CA ILE A 9 -9.81 -15.48 -5.49
C ILE A 9 -10.59 -16.42 -4.55
N LEU A 10 -10.65 -16.06 -3.27
CA LEU A 10 -11.34 -16.82 -2.24
C LEU A 10 -12.54 -16.04 -1.68
N ALA A 11 -13.61 -16.76 -1.31
CA ALA A 11 -14.84 -16.22 -0.76
C ALA A 11 -15.18 -16.84 0.61
N LEU A 12 -15.81 -16.08 1.50
CA LEU A 12 -16.05 -16.45 2.90
C LEU A 12 -17.53 -16.40 3.31
N ALA A 13 -18.10 -17.51 3.80
CA ALA A 13 -19.51 -17.61 4.18
C ALA A 13 -19.76 -18.42 5.48
N ALA A 14 -20.94 -18.27 6.10
CA ALA A 14 -21.13 -18.59 7.52
C ALA A 14 -21.57 -20.04 7.88
N GLY A 15 -21.18 -20.52 9.07
CA GLY A 15 -21.65 -21.77 9.69
C GLY A 15 -20.95 -22.12 11.03
N PRO A 16 -21.61 -22.79 11.99
CA PRO A 16 -21.21 -22.76 13.41
C PRO A 16 -20.14 -23.79 13.87
N VAL A 17 -19.23 -23.34 14.76
CA VAL A 17 -18.62 -24.03 15.94
C VAL A 17 -17.85 -25.36 15.68
N SER A 18 -16.59 -25.61 16.10
CA SER A 18 -15.48 -24.93 16.83
C SER A 18 -14.18 -25.77 16.67
N GLY A 19 -12.95 -25.43 17.09
CA GLY A 19 -12.36 -24.26 17.77
C GLY A 19 -11.27 -24.66 18.81
N SER A 20 -10.17 -23.88 18.95
CA SER A 20 -8.96 -24.10 19.80
C SER A 20 -8.05 -25.29 19.41
N ALA A 21 -6.70 -25.27 19.43
CA ALA A 21 -5.65 -24.23 19.60
C ALA A 21 -4.31 -24.79 18.96
N LEU A 22 -3.07 -24.28 19.09
CA LEU A 22 -2.46 -23.17 19.85
C LEU A 22 -1.26 -22.52 19.08
N ALA A 23 0.01 -22.78 19.45
CA ALA A 23 1.27 -22.18 18.93
C ALA A 23 2.48 -23.07 19.37
N GLN A 24 3.77 -22.88 19.05
CA GLN A 24 4.54 -21.90 18.25
C GLN A 24 5.96 -22.49 18.00
N ASP A 25 6.62 -22.21 16.87
CA ASP A 25 8.10 -22.17 16.82
C ASP A 25 8.64 -21.34 15.64
N ARG A 26 9.83 -20.73 15.76
CA ARG A 26 10.46 -19.87 14.72
C ARG A 26 11.99 -19.85 14.81
N ALA A 27 12.68 -20.18 13.72
CA ALA A 27 14.15 -20.15 13.64
C ALA A 27 14.70 -19.21 12.54
N LYS A 28 15.52 -18.26 12.99
CA LYS A 28 16.57 -17.45 12.33
C LYS A 28 16.75 -17.47 10.80
N ALA A 29 16.95 -16.27 10.25
CA ALA A 29 17.80 -16.01 9.07
C ALA A 29 18.89 -14.98 9.45
N GLU A 30 20.07 -15.03 8.82
CA GLU A 30 21.18 -14.08 9.04
C GLU A 30 21.72 -13.53 7.68
N PRO A 31 22.08 -12.24 7.60
CA PRO A 31 22.28 -11.53 6.32
C PRO A 31 23.71 -11.67 5.76
N ALA A 32 24.08 -12.88 5.35
CA ALA A 32 25.29 -13.14 4.54
C ALA A 32 25.30 -14.50 3.80
N GLY A 33 24.36 -15.40 4.09
CA GLY A 33 24.29 -16.70 3.41
C GLY A 33 23.93 -16.55 1.92
N PRO A 34 24.21 -17.57 1.09
CA PRO A 34 23.69 -17.58 -0.26
C PRO A 34 22.16 -17.51 -0.21
N ALA A 35 21.55 -16.71 -1.09
CA ALA A 35 20.15 -16.89 -1.44
C ALA A 35 20.04 -18.29 -2.07
N GLY A 36 19.68 -19.28 -1.24
CA GLY A 36 19.92 -20.69 -1.50
C GLY A 36 19.01 -21.24 -2.60
N LYS A 37 19.34 -20.91 -3.87
CA LYS A 37 18.59 -21.15 -5.10
C LYS A 37 17.12 -21.40 -4.81
N TRP A 38 16.35 -20.33 -4.58
CA TRP A 38 14.91 -20.43 -4.42
C TRP A 38 14.35 -21.26 -5.58
N SER A 39 13.97 -22.51 -5.28
CA SER A 39 13.51 -23.44 -6.29
C SER A 39 12.30 -22.80 -6.96
N THR A 40 12.31 -22.64 -8.29
CA THR A 40 11.12 -22.18 -9.03
C THR A 40 9.97 -23.12 -8.71
N ARG A 41 9.02 -22.67 -7.88
CA ARG A 41 8.00 -23.57 -7.36
C ARG A 41 6.91 -23.74 -8.39
N THR A 42 6.30 -24.92 -8.38
CA THR A 42 5.18 -25.21 -9.26
C THR A 42 3.93 -24.61 -8.64
N PRO A 43 3.14 -23.80 -9.38
CA PRO A 43 1.85 -23.33 -8.92
C PRO A 43 0.99 -24.49 -8.41
N VAL A 44 0.37 -24.31 -7.24
CA VAL A 44 -0.44 -25.35 -6.61
C VAL A 44 -1.90 -24.94 -6.68
N LYS A 45 -2.77 -25.87 -7.10
CA LYS A 45 -4.22 -25.67 -7.08
C LYS A 45 -4.66 -25.22 -5.67
N PRO A 46 -5.31 -24.04 -5.53
CA PRO A 46 -5.77 -23.57 -4.24
C PRO A 46 -6.77 -24.53 -3.57
N ASP A 47 -6.62 -24.68 -2.26
CA ASP A 47 -7.33 -25.60 -1.38
C ASP A 47 -7.76 -24.85 -0.11
N PRO A 48 -9.05 -24.51 0.02
CA PRO A 48 -9.59 -23.79 1.17
C PRO A 48 -9.32 -24.45 2.54
N SER A 49 -9.03 -25.76 2.60
CA SER A 49 -8.68 -26.44 3.85
C SER A 49 -7.34 -26.00 4.44
N LYS A 50 -6.52 -25.27 3.67
CA LYS A 50 -5.20 -24.77 4.07
C LYS A 50 -5.23 -23.41 4.76
N ILE A 51 -6.40 -22.78 4.85
CA ILE A 51 -6.58 -21.46 5.45
C ILE A 51 -7.45 -21.58 6.71
N LYS A 52 -6.91 -21.17 7.85
CA LYS A 52 -7.64 -21.01 9.11
C LYS A 52 -8.50 -19.75 9.02
N VAL A 53 -9.73 -19.85 9.50
CA VAL A 53 -10.63 -18.70 9.77
C VAL A 53 -11.38 -18.95 11.08
N PRO A 54 -12.03 -17.95 11.71
CA PRO A 54 -12.68 -18.14 13.00
C PRO A 54 -13.89 -19.05 12.89
N ALA A 55 -14.25 -19.71 13.99
CA ALA A 55 -15.49 -20.46 14.07
C ALA A 55 -16.68 -19.54 13.76
N GLY A 56 -17.55 -19.97 12.83
CA GLY A 56 -18.57 -19.11 12.24
C GLY A 56 -18.35 -18.85 10.74
N TYR A 57 -17.14 -19.03 10.20
CA TYR A 57 -16.77 -18.75 8.81
C TYR A 57 -16.21 -19.98 8.07
N LYS A 58 -16.27 -19.97 6.73
CA LYS A 58 -15.75 -21.03 5.83
C LYS A 58 -15.16 -20.40 4.57
N VAL A 59 -13.95 -20.82 4.18
CA VAL A 59 -13.30 -20.41 2.92
C VAL A 59 -13.77 -21.28 1.75
N ALA A 60 -13.91 -20.71 0.56
CA ALA A 60 -14.17 -21.40 -0.71
C ALA A 60 -13.40 -20.72 -1.87
N VAL A 61 -13.07 -21.46 -2.93
CA VAL A 61 -12.53 -20.89 -4.18
C VAL A 61 -13.67 -20.27 -4.99
N PHE A 62 -13.56 -18.97 -5.27
CA PHE A 62 -14.47 -18.22 -6.12
C PHE A 62 -14.06 -18.32 -7.60
N ALA A 63 -12.81 -17.94 -7.90
CA ALA A 63 -12.22 -18.06 -9.23
C ALA A 63 -10.80 -18.61 -9.11
N ALA A 64 -10.31 -19.31 -10.14
CA ALA A 64 -8.91 -19.76 -10.22
C ALA A 64 -8.41 -19.70 -11.67
N GLY A 65 -7.09 -19.52 -11.84
CA GLY A 65 -6.47 -19.27 -13.16
C GLY A 65 -6.01 -17.82 -13.35
N LEU A 66 -5.65 -17.15 -12.25
CA LEU A 66 -5.25 -15.75 -12.21
C LEU A 66 -3.83 -15.63 -11.66
N ASP A 67 -3.05 -14.70 -12.23
CA ASP A 67 -1.70 -14.32 -11.80
C ASP A 67 -1.68 -12.77 -11.67
N THR A 68 -0.93 -12.21 -10.72
CA THR A 68 -0.72 -10.74 -10.55
C THR A 68 -2.00 -9.92 -10.30
N ILE A 69 -2.93 -10.43 -9.49
CA ILE A 69 -4.08 -9.65 -9.02
C ILE A 69 -3.61 -8.59 -8.03
N THR A 70 -3.86 -7.32 -8.30
CA THR A 70 -3.52 -6.21 -7.40
C THR A 70 -4.72 -5.71 -6.60
N SER A 71 -5.89 -5.58 -7.23
CA SER A 71 -7.09 -5.07 -6.57
C SER A 71 -8.39 -5.69 -7.13
N ILE A 72 -9.43 -5.68 -6.30
CA ILE A 72 -10.79 -6.16 -6.62
C ILE A 72 -11.86 -5.17 -6.13
N THR A 73 -12.97 -5.07 -6.85
CA THR A 73 -14.15 -4.32 -6.38
C THR A 73 -15.45 -4.96 -6.84
N VAL A 74 -16.55 -4.70 -6.13
CA VAL A 74 -17.88 -5.28 -6.43
C VAL A 74 -18.84 -4.22 -6.97
N ASP A 75 -19.42 -4.47 -8.16
CA ASP A 75 -20.43 -3.57 -8.72
C ASP A 75 -21.85 -3.80 -8.14
N LYS A 76 -22.75 -2.83 -8.38
CA LYS A 76 -24.17 -2.85 -7.93
C LYS A 76 -25.00 -4.08 -8.31
N SER A 77 -24.49 -4.94 -9.19
CA SER A 77 -25.10 -6.19 -9.66
C SER A 77 -24.49 -7.43 -8.98
N ASP A 78 -23.57 -7.23 -8.04
CA ASP A 78 -22.78 -8.26 -7.35
C ASP A 78 -21.74 -8.94 -8.28
N ASN A 79 -21.28 -8.26 -9.35
CA ASN A 79 -20.15 -8.73 -10.15
C ASN A 79 -18.83 -8.34 -9.48
N VAL A 80 -17.88 -9.28 -9.42
CA VAL A 80 -16.51 -9.03 -8.95
C VAL A 80 -15.64 -8.62 -10.12
N TRP A 81 -15.14 -7.39 -10.09
CA TRP A 81 -14.17 -6.84 -11.04
C TRP A 81 -12.75 -7.04 -10.48
N VAL A 82 -11.81 -7.41 -11.35
CA VAL A 82 -10.47 -7.87 -10.95
C VAL A 82 -9.41 -7.17 -11.80
N ALA A 83 -8.55 -6.37 -11.17
CA ALA A 83 -7.40 -5.75 -11.83
C ALA A 83 -6.27 -6.78 -11.97
N ILE A 84 -5.86 -7.05 -13.21
CA ILE A 84 -4.68 -7.87 -13.52
C ILE A 84 -3.54 -6.94 -13.86
N SER A 85 -2.50 -6.94 -13.01
CA SER A 85 -1.39 -6.00 -13.15
C SER A 85 -0.51 -6.34 -14.35
N GLY A 86 -0.10 -7.60 -14.47
CA GLY A 86 0.94 -8.01 -15.40
C GLY A 86 2.34 -7.96 -14.76
N ASN A 87 3.38 -7.73 -15.56
CA ASN A 87 4.77 -7.82 -15.09
C ASN A 87 5.24 -6.57 -14.33
N THR A 88 4.80 -6.41 -13.08
CA THR A 88 5.13 -5.26 -12.22
C THR A 88 6.62 -5.17 -11.86
N PHE A 89 7.33 -6.30 -11.73
CA PHE A 89 8.69 -6.36 -11.16
C PHE A 89 9.79 -6.70 -12.18
N GLY A 90 9.58 -6.39 -13.46
CA GLY A 90 10.63 -6.40 -14.49
C GLY A 90 11.16 -7.77 -14.95
N PHE A 91 10.94 -8.85 -14.20
CA PHE A 91 11.38 -10.22 -14.54
C PHE A 91 10.25 -11.04 -15.17
N PRO A 92 10.19 -11.22 -16.50
CA PRO A 92 9.15 -12.03 -17.14
C PRO A 92 9.49 -13.53 -17.12
N PRO A 93 8.78 -14.39 -16.36
CA PRO A 93 8.45 -15.70 -16.89
C PRO A 93 7.48 -15.51 -18.07
N GLU A 94 7.68 -16.23 -19.16
CA GLU A 94 6.76 -16.18 -20.31
C GLU A 94 5.32 -16.47 -19.87
N GLY A 95 4.33 -15.76 -20.43
CA GLY A 95 2.91 -16.04 -20.21
C GLY A 95 2.31 -15.53 -18.90
N ILE A 96 2.79 -14.43 -18.32
CA ILE A 96 1.94 -13.58 -17.48
C ILE A 96 1.02 -12.76 -18.42
N ASP A 97 -0.23 -12.55 -18.02
CA ASP A 97 -1.16 -11.66 -18.72
C ASP A 97 -0.63 -10.21 -18.75
N LYS A 98 -1.12 -9.40 -19.71
CA LYS A 98 -0.84 -7.95 -19.76
C LYS A 98 -1.82 -7.15 -18.89
N PRO A 99 -1.54 -5.88 -18.55
CA PRO A 99 -2.50 -4.96 -17.93
C PRO A 99 -3.90 -5.03 -18.57
N HIS A 100 -4.88 -5.54 -17.81
CA HIS A 100 -6.30 -5.58 -18.19
C HIS A 100 -7.19 -5.91 -16.98
N VAL A 101 -8.51 -5.89 -17.18
CA VAL A 101 -9.50 -6.23 -16.15
C VAL A 101 -10.32 -7.46 -16.56
N LYS A 102 -10.57 -8.36 -15.60
CA LYS A 102 -11.51 -9.49 -15.71
C LYS A 102 -12.73 -9.23 -14.84
N ILE A 103 -13.90 -9.72 -15.25
CA ILE A 103 -15.17 -9.54 -14.53
C ILE A 103 -15.87 -10.88 -14.37
N TYR A 104 -16.23 -11.21 -13.15
CA TYR A 104 -16.92 -12.42 -12.74
C TYR A 104 -18.31 -12.09 -12.21
N ASP A 105 -19.31 -12.92 -12.47
CA ASP A 105 -20.55 -12.87 -11.69
C ASP A 105 -20.34 -13.47 -10.30
N LYS A 106 -21.26 -13.21 -9.36
CA LYS A 106 -21.19 -13.70 -7.98
C LYS A 106 -21.08 -15.22 -7.78
N SER A 107 -21.24 -16.03 -8.83
CA SER A 107 -21.01 -17.48 -8.76
C SER A 107 -19.56 -17.90 -9.04
N GLY A 108 -18.67 -16.95 -9.37
CA GLY A 108 -17.29 -17.24 -9.77
C GLY A 108 -17.13 -17.51 -11.26
N LYS A 109 -18.18 -17.32 -12.05
CA LYS A 109 -18.15 -17.48 -13.50
C LYS A 109 -17.66 -16.20 -14.18
N LEU A 110 -16.62 -16.34 -15.00
CA LEU A 110 -16.10 -15.27 -15.86
C LEU A 110 -17.20 -14.82 -16.86
N ILE A 111 -17.60 -13.54 -16.80
CA ILE A 111 -18.58 -12.93 -17.70
C ILE A 111 -17.96 -11.93 -18.68
N LYS A 112 -16.79 -11.37 -18.35
CA LYS A 112 -16.01 -10.50 -19.22
C LYS A 112 -14.51 -10.70 -18.98
N ASP A 113 -13.75 -10.66 -20.06
CA ASP A 113 -12.30 -10.87 -20.07
C ASP A 113 -11.64 -9.82 -20.97
N ASN A 114 -10.34 -9.58 -20.81
CA ASN A 114 -9.54 -8.63 -21.61
C ASN A 114 -10.07 -7.18 -21.63
N VAL A 115 -10.82 -6.75 -20.61
CA VAL A 115 -11.35 -5.37 -20.54
C VAL A 115 -10.18 -4.40 -20.43
N GLY A 116 -10.06 -3.50 -21.40
CA GLY A 116 -8.95 -2.53 -21.46
C GLY A 116 -7.60 -3.10 -21.92
N LEU A 117 -7.52 -4.36 -22.37
CA LEU A 117 -6.28 -4.95 -22.88
C LEU A 117 -5.69 -4.11 -24.02
N GLY A 118 -4.49 -3.56 -23.82
CA GLY A 118 -3.81 -2.66 -24.77
C GLY A 118 -4.36 -1.22 -24.84
N ILE A 119 -5.43 -0.93 -24.09
CA ILE A 119 -5.94 0.44 -23.88
C ILE A 119 -5.18 1.10 -22.73
N PHE A 120 -4.93 0.39 -21.63
CA PHE A 120 -4.02 0.83 -20.56
C PHE A 120 -2.60 1.08 -21.10
N LYS A 121 -1.84 1.96 -20.44
CA LYS A 121 -0.65 2.60 -21.01
C LYS A 121 0.64 2.41 -20.22
N SER A 122 0.56 1.92 -18.99
CA SER A 122 1.73 1.46 -18.24
C SER A 122 1.99 -0.05 -18.43
N PHE A 123 2.90 -0.59 -17.62
CA PHE A 123 3.19 -2.02 -17.50
C PHE A 123 2.39 -2.71 -16.38
N ALA A 124 1.61 -1.96 -15.58
CA ALA A 124 0.97 -2.45 -14.36
C ALA A 124 -0.39 -1.76 -14.07
N LEU A 125 -1.39 -2.53 -13.66
CA LEU A 125 -2.56 -1.99 -12.96
C LEU A 125 -2.35 -2.15 -11.45
N ASN A 126 -2.68 -1.10 -10.69
CA ASN A 126 -2.60 -1.16 -9.22
C ASN A 126 -3.96 -1.36 -8.56
N GLU A 127 -4.99 -0.72 -9.10
CA GLU A 127 -6.17 -0.37 -8.32
C GLU A 127 -7.45 -0.45 -9.15
N ILE A 128 -8.54 -0.92 -8.57
CA ILE A 128 -9.87 -0.85 -9.18
C ILE A 128 -10.96 -0.60 -8.14
N GLY A 129 -11.77 0.46 -8.33
CA GLY A 129 -12.81 0.86 -7.37
C GLY A 129 -14.14 1.17 -8.05
N PHE A 130 -15.24 0.58 -7.54
CA PHE A 130 -16.60 0.85 -8.02
C PHE A 130 -17.24 2.02 -7.27
N CYS A 131 -17.71 3.04 -8.00
CA CYS A 131 -18.47 4.13 -7.41
C CYS A 131 -19.97 3.89 -7.50
N ALA A 132 -20.59 3.52 -6.39
CA ALA A 132 -22.03 3.30 -6.30
C ALA A 132 -22.88 4.55 -6.60
N GLU A 133 -22.35 5.76 -6.40
CA GLU A 133 -23.09 7.02 -6.54
C GLU A 133 -23.32 7.44 -8.01
N ASN A 134 -22.47 6.99 -8.94
CA ASN A 134 -22.67 7.18 -10.39
C ASN A 134 -22.74 5.88 -11.20
N GLY A 135 -22.47 4.72 -10.57
CA GLY A 135 -22.52 3.40 -11.18
C GLY A 135 -21.34 3.06 -12.09
N ARG A 136 -20.21 3.77 -11.98
CA ARG A 136 -19.00 3.60 -12.81
C ARG A 136 -17.87 2.91 -12.06
N THR A 137 -17.03 2.18 -12.78
CA THR A 137 -15.81 1.56 -12.23
C THR A 137 -14.59 2.37 -12.64
N TYR A 138 -13.64 2.56 -11.73
CA TYR A 138 -12.43 3.34 -11.94
C TYR A 138 -11.19 2.47 -11.79
N VAL A 139 -10.18 2.66 -12.63
CA VAL A 139 -8.94 1.85 -12.68
C VAL A 139 -7.70 2.73 -12.62
N GLY A 140 -6.77 2.41 -11.71
CA GLY A 140 -5.46 3.05 -11.60
C GLY A 140 -4.40 2.36 -12.47
N ASP A 141 -3.91 3.08 -13.48
CA ASP A 141 -2.87 2.66 -14.44
C ASP A 141 -1.52 3.24 -14.00
N TYR A 142 -0.56 2.37 -13.67
CA TYR A 142 0.65 2.68 -12.88
C TYR A 142 1.46 3.85 -13.46
N SER A 143 1.66 4.91 -12.64
CA SER A 143 2.36 6.14 -13.03
C SER A 143 1.90 6.71 -14.39
N TYR A 144 0.63 6.45 -14.75
CA TYR A 144 0.00 6.93 -15.97
C TYR A 144 -1.25 7.75 -15.72
N GLY A 145 -2.21 7.26 -14.94
CA GLY A 145 -3.51 7.92 -14.83
C GLY A 145 -4.69 7.06 -14.38
N ILE A 146 -5.87 7.68 -14.34
CA ILE A 146 -7.13 7.03 -13.95
C ILE A 146 -8.01 6.85 -15.19
N TRP A 147 -8.54 5.64 -15.35
CA TRP A 147 -9.51 5.28 -16.38
C TRP A 147 -10.88 5.05 -15.76
N GLU A 148 -11.94 5.43 -16.46
CA GLU A 148 -13.34 5.23 -16.10
C GLU A 148 -13.98 4.20 -17.04
N ILE A 149 -14.81 3.30 -16.51
CA ILE A 149 -15.51 2.25 -17.24
C ILE A 149 -17.01 2.32 -16.91
N ASP A 150 -17.83 2.48 -17.95
CA ASP A 150 -19.29 2.60 -17.87
C ASP A 150 -19.96 1.21 -17.96
N GLY A 151 -19.94 0.48 -16.85
CA GLY A 151 -20.49 -0.88 -16.72
C GLY A 151 -19.71 -1.97 -17.49
N VAL A 152 -20.14 -3.23 -17.35
CA VAL A 152 -19.40 -4.44 -17.81
C VAL A 152 -19.13 -4.54 -19.32
N ASN A 153 -19.68 -3.62 -20.13
CA ASN A 153 -19.46 -3.52 -21.57
C ASN A 153 -18.84 -2.19 -22.00
N GLY A 154 -18.54 -1.27 -21.06
CA GLY A 154 -17.90 0.00 -21.35
C GLY A 154 -16.45 -0.16 -21.81
N THR A 155 -16.03 0.68 -22.75
CA THR A 155 -14.62 0.84 -23.10
C THR A 155 -13.96 1.80 -22.09
N PRO A 156 -12.79 1.49 -21.52
CA PRO A 156 -12.10 2.41 -20.61
C PRO A 156 -11.81 3.77 -21.25
N LYS A 157 -12.24 4.83 -20.58
CA LYS A 157 -12.02 6.23 -20.94
C LYS A 157 -11.01 6.85 -19.98
N LEU A 158 -9.93 7.40 -20.50
CA LEU A 158 -8.96 8.14 -19.70
C LEU A 158 -9.60 9.43 -19.15
N ILE A 159 -9.60 9.62 -17.84
CA ILE A 159 -10.15 10.82 -17.18
C ILE A 159 -9.09 11.67 -16.47
N MET A 160 -7.92 11.09 -16.19
CA MET A 160 -6.78 11.81 -15.65
C MET A 160 -5.50 11.15 -16.12
N ASN A 161 -4.52 11.92 -16.59
CA ASN A 161 -3.17 11.46 -16.92
C ASN A 161 -2.05 12.37 -16.39
N GLU A 162 -2.42 13.40 -15.65
CA GLU A 162 -1.52 14.22 -14.86
C GLU A 162 -1.43 13.58 -13.48
N VAL A 163 -0.48 12.65 -13.30
CA VAL A 163 -0.17 12.05 -12.00
C VAL A 163 1.34 12.12 -11.79
N PRO A 164 1.83 12.39 -10.56
CA PRO A 164 3.23 12.21 -10.20
C PRO A 164 3.72 10.81 -10.58
N ILE A 165 4.96 10.76 -11.04
CA ILE A 165 5.59 9.57 -11.57
C ILE A 165 6.66 9.13 -10.57
N GLY A 166 6.63 7.88 -10.13
CA GLY A 166 7.59 7.33 -9.17
C GLY A 166 7.47 5.83 -8.95
N ASP A 167 8.13 5.35 -7.89
CA ASP A 167 8.04 3.96 -7.41
C ASP A 167 6.71 3.70 -6.67
N HIS A 168 6.20 4.71 -5.95
CA HIS A 168 4.86 4.67 -5.38
C HIS A 168 3.86 5.38 -6.31
N ALA A 169 3.02 4.59 -6.98
CA ALA A 169 2.10 5.07 -8.02
C ALA A 169 0.68 5.39 -7.46
N LEU A 170 -0.35 5.12 -8.26
CA LEU A 170 -1.76 5.22 -7.86
C LEU A 170 -2.16 4.06 -6.95
N GLY A 171 -3.09 4.30 -6.04
CA GLY A 171 -3.72 3.30 -5.18
C GLY A 171 -5.10 3.76 -4.70
N GLY A 172 -5.84 2.86 -4.06
CA GLY A 172 -7.06 3.08 -3.28
C GLY A 172 -8.10 4.02 -3.88
N ILE A 173 -8.99 3.53 -4.75
CA ILE A 173 -10.03 4.34 -5.38
C ILE A 173 -11.40 4.10 -4.71
N THR A 174 -12.03 5.18 -4.24
CA THR A 174 -13.37 5.13 -3.61
C THR A 174 -14.20 6.38 -3.94
N CYS A 175 -15.50 6.41 -3.63
CA CYS A 175 -16.32 7.60 -3.82
C CYS A 175 -17.30 7.85 -2.66
N ARG A 176 -17.57 9.13 -2.40
CA ARG A 176 -18.47 9.57 -1.32
C ARG A 176 -19.00 10.99 -1.54
N ASP A 177 -20.31 11.14 -1.40
CA ASP A 177 -21.08 12.38 -1.37
C ASP A 177 -20.78 13.32 -2.55
N GLY A 178 -20.76 12.75 -3.74
CA GLY A 178 -20.54 13.44 -5.01
C GLY A 178 -19.07 13.64 -5.41
N TRP A 179 -18.12 12.98 -4.72
CA TRP A 179 -16.69 13.05 -5.01
C TRP A 179 -16.06 11.67 -5.26
N LEU A 180 -15.21 11.57 -6.28
CA LEU A 180 -14.24 10.48 -6.46
C LEU A 180 -12.98 10.80 -5.65
N TYR A 181 -12.44 9.83 -4.93
CA TYR A 181 -11.21 9.90 -4.15
C TYR A 181 -10.22 8.83 -4.64
N TYR A 182 -8.92 9.13 -4.60
CA TYR A 182 -7.86 8.20 -4.94
C TYR A 182 -6.53 8.57 -4.25
N ALA A 183 -5.66 7.60 -4.01
CA ALA A 183 -4.31 7.84 -3.51
C ALA A 183 -3.29 8.06 -4.64
N VAL A 184 -2.29 8.90 -4.34
CA VAL A 184 -1.07 9.10 -5.12
C VAL A 184 0.11 8.98 -4.16
N GLY A 185 0.98 8.01 -4.39
CA GLY A 185 2.23 7.85 -3.63
C GLY A 185 3.17 9.05 -3.77
N ALA A 186 4.10 9.20 -2.82
CA ALA A 186 5.25 10.08 -2.97
C ALA A 186 6.25 9.39 -3.92
N PRO A 187 6.77 10.05 -4.96
CA PRO A 187 7.62 9.37 -5.94
C PRO A 187 8.81 8.60 -5.37
N SER A 188 9.53 9.20 -4.41
CA SER A 188 10.67 8.59 -3.70
C SER A 188 10.28 7.79 -2.45
N ASN A 189 11.21 6.98 -1.93
CA ASN A 189 11.09 6.36 -0.61
C ASN A 189 10.86 7.39 0.52
N SER A 190 11.54 8.53 0.41
CA SER A 190 12.13 9.19 1.59
C SER A 190 12.19 10.71 1.51
N GLY A 191 11.57 11.32 0.49
CA GLY A 191 11.62 12.74 0.19
C GLY A 191 12.84 13.16 -0.65
N PHE A 192 13.60 12.23 -1.20
CA PHE A 192 14.89 12.47 -1.88
C PHE A 192 14.94 11.85 -3.27
N SER A 193 15.45 12.61 -4.23
CA SER A 193 15.51 12.20 -5.63
C SER A 193 16.88 11.62 -5.96
N ASP A 194 17.03 10.34 -5.66
CA ASP A 194 18.18 9.48 -5.91
C ASP A 194 17.61 8.05 -6.13
N PRO A 195 18.31 7.09 -6.78
CA PRO A 195 17.78 5.72 -6.93
C PRO A 195 17.68 5.00 -5.58
N ASP A 196 16.57 5.24 -4.86
CA ASP A 196 16.42 4.87 -3.46
C ASP A 196 15.59 3.61 -3.20
N ILE A 197 14.90 3.01 -4.20
CA ILE A 197 14.15 1.75 -4.06
C ILE A 197 14.27 0.78 -5.25
N HIS A 198 13.99 -0.51 -4.96
CA HIS A 198 13.77 -1.68 -5.82
C HIS A 198 14.80 -2.06 -6.89
N GLY A 199 15.88 -1.30 -7.07
CA GLY A 199 16.89 -1.61 -8.08
C GLY A 199 16.47 -1.22 -9.49
N TRP A 200 15.52 -0.27 -9.62
CA TRP A 200 15.28 0.48 -10.85
C TRP A 200 16.55 1.28 -11.22
N THR A 201 17.46 0.63 -11.93
CA THR A 201 18.63 1.28 -12.51
C THR A 201 18.20 2.22 -13.63
N ASP A 202 19.06 3.17 -13.98
CA ASP A 202 18.88 4.12 -15.11
C ASP A 202 18.52 3.40 -16.45
N ALA A 203 18.85 2.11 -16.59
CA ALA A 203 18.47 1.28 -17.73
C ALA A 203 17.06 0.68 -17.67
N ILE A 204 16.51 0.45 -16.47
CA ILE A 204 15.22 -0.22 -16.21
C ILE A 204 14.13 0.78 -15.80
N ASP A 205 14.49 2.06 -15.56
CA ASP A 205 13.53 3.13 -15.32
C ASP A 205 13.16 3.90 -16.62
N PRO A 206 11.99 3.66 -17.23
CA PRO A 206 11.49 4.46 -18.34
C PRO A 206 10.58 5.62 -17.91
N TYR A 207 10.55 5.97 -16.63
CA TYR A 207 9.56 6.87 -16.05
C TYR A 207 10.18 8.16 -15.52
N TRP A 208 11.28 8.08 -14.78
CA TRP A 208 11.94 9.22 -14.14
C TRP A 208 12.61 10.17 -15.14
N GLU A 209 13.10 9.68 -16.30
CA GLU A 209 13.67 10.55 -17.35
C GLU A 209 12.72 10.84 -18.54
N LYS A 210 11.85 9.89 -18.91
CA LYS A 210 11.27 9.85 -20.27
C LYS A 210 9.92 10.59 -20.42
N ARG A 211 9.50 11.36 -19.41
CA ARG A 211 8.28 12.19 -19.41
C ARG A 211 8.52 13.65 -19.05
N ALA A 212 9.32 14.32 -19.89
CA ALA A 212 9.40 15.78 -19.94
C ALA A 212 8.10 16.41 -20.52
N THR A 213 6.96 16.20 -19.86
CA THR A 213 5.70 16.85 -20.18
C THR A 213 5.75 18.33 -19.77
N ALA A 214 5.13 19.22 -20.57
CA ALA A 214 5.14 20.65 -20.28
C ALA A 214 4.58 20.95 -18.88
N GLY A 215 5.37 21.63 -18.04
CA GLY A 215 5.06 21.91 -16.64
C GLY A 215 5.74 20.97 -15.63
N VAL A 216 6.20 19.79 -16.05
CA VAL A 216 6.97 18.86 -15.20
C VAL A 216 8.46 19.22 -15.27
N PRO A 217 9.19 19.29 -14.13
CA PRO A 217 10.63 19.54 -14.14
C PRO A 217 11.41 18.45 -14.89
N ALA A 218 12.39 18.87 -15.70
CA ALA A 218 13.21 17.96 -16.52
C ALA A 218 14.19 17.06 -15.71
N LEU A 219 14.31 17.31 -14.40
CA LEU A 219 14.86 16.34 -13.45
C LEU A 219 13.75 16.02 -12.43
N PRO A 220 13.42 14.74 -12.25
CA PRO A 220 12.30 14.29 -11.42
C PRO A 220 12.54 14.56 -9.94
N ARG A 221 11.43 14.78 -9.21
CA ARG A 221 11.41 14.97 -7.75
C ARG A 221 10.00 14.82 -7.19
N ASP A 222 9.91 14.59 -5.89
CA ASP A 222 8.64 14.64 -5.16
C ASP A 222 7.98 16.04 -5.32
N PRO A 223 6.74 16.12 -5.81
CA PRO A 223 5.96 17.36 -5.82
C PRO A 223 5.15 17.46 -4.51
N PRO A 224 5.45 18.37 -3.58
CA PRO A 224 4.74 18.46 -2.31
C PRO A 224 3.34 19.09 -2.46
N CYS A 225 2.40 18.64 -1.63
CA CYS A 225 1.01 19.13 -1.60
C CYS A 225 0.80 20.45 -0.84
N ARG A 226 1.86 20.94 -0.17
CA ARG A 226 1.90 22.15 0.65
C ARG A 226 3.21 22.88 0.40
N ASP A 227 3.27 24.15 0.79
CA ASP A 227 4.56 24.85 0.87
C ASP A 227 5.40 24.21 1.98
N ILE A 228 6.65 23.85 1.67
CA ILE A 228 7.60 23.23 2.59
C ILE A 228 8.83 24.11 2.71
N THR A 229 9.15 24.57 3.91
CA THR A 229 10.44 25.22 4.22
C THR A 229 11.48 24.15 4.54
N LEU A 230 12.66 24.24 3.93
CA LEU A 230 13.76 23.30 4.12
C LEU A 230 14.81 23.81 5.11
N THR A 231 15.33 22.90 5.94
CA THR A 231 16.35 23.20 6.97
C THR A 231 17.73 23.51 6.40
N GLY A 232 17.94 23.27 5.09
CA GLY A 232 19.25 23.36 4.45
C GLY A 232 20.15 22.14 4.69
N LEU A 233 19.64 21.08 5.34
CA LEU A 233 20.32 19.80 5.41
C LEU A 233 20.28 19.10 4.05
N ASN A 234 21.37 18.41 3.71
CA ASN A 234 21.55 17.71 2.44
C ASN A 234 22.22 16.36 2.68
N ILE A 235 21.91 15.37 1.86
CA ILE A 235 22.62 14.09 1.79
C ILE A 235 23.56 14.08 0.59
N ARG A 236 24.47 13.09 0.51
CA ARG A 236 25.13 12.75 -0.75
C ARG A 236 24.22 11.84 -1.56
N ASP A 237 24.13 12.06 -2.87
CA ASP A 237 23.47 11.15 -3.81
C ASP A 237 24.39 9.99 -4.24
N SER A 238 23.91 9.07 -5.08
CA SER A 238 24.71 7.93 -5.56
C SER A 238 25.94 8.30 -6.42
N GLN A 239 26.10 9.58 -6.77
CA GLN A 239 27.26 10.14 -7.48
C GLN A 239 28.14 11.02 -6.54
N GLY A 240 27.75 11.17 -5.27
CA GLY A 240 28.46 11.94 -4.25
C GLY A 240 28.06 13.42 -4.17
N ASN A 241 27.17 13.92 -5.03
CA ASN A 241 26.71 15.32 -5.03
C ASN A 241 25.77 15.60 -3.86
N LEU A 242 25.66 16.87 -3.44
CA LEU A 242 24.71 17.24 -2.39
C LEU A 242 23.29 17.41 -2.95
N THR A 243 22.34 16.64 -2.40
CA THR A 243 20.91 16.69 -2.73
C THR A 243 20.11 17.04 -1.49
N GLY A 244 19.10 17.91 -1.64
CA GLY A 244 18.13 18.27 -0.59
C GLY A 244 16.77 17.59 -0.76
N ALA A 245 15.94 17.61 0.28
CA ALA A 245 14.60 17.03 0.21
C ALA A 245 13.69 17.82 -0.76
N TYR A 246 12.78 17.13 -1.47
CA TYR A 246 11.88 17.69 -2.49
C TYR A 246 12.59 18.45 -3.64
N LEU A 247 13.89 18.24 -3.82
CA LEU A 247 14.72 18.80 -4.89
C LEU A 247 15.25 17.69 -5.81
N PRO A 248 15.52 17.98 -7.09
CA PRO A 248 16.07 16.97 -8.00
C PRO A 248 17.48 16.54 -7.59
N LYS A 249 17.91 15.39 -8.10
CA LYS A 249 19.26 14.85 -7.89
C LYS A 249 20.36 15.90 -8.14
N GLY A 250 21.39 15.90 -7.28
CA GLY A 250 22.49 16.86 -7.29
C GLY A 250 22.14 18.29 -6.90
N THR A 251 20.89 18.59 -6.52
CA THR A 251 20.45 19.94 -6.16
C THR A 251 20.40 20.12 -4.64
N ALA A 252 21.41 20.82 -4.11
CA ALA A 252 21.47 21.14 -2.68
C ALA A 252 20.43 22.18 -2.25
N SER A 253 19.74 21.90 -1.14
CA SER A 253 18.88 22.84 -0.43
C SER A 253 19.66 23.90 0.35
N LYS A 254 19.01 25.03 0.63
CA LYS A 254 19.49 26.12 1.48
C LYS A 254 18.59 26.27 2.71
N PRO A 255 19.10 26.71 3.88
CA PRO A 255 18.27 26.99 5.05
C PRO A 255 17.18 28.04 4.72
N GLY A 256 15.95 27.79 5.17
CA GLY A 256 14.80 28.65 4.88
C GLY A 256 14.28 28.59 3.44
N GLN A 257 14.79 27.70 2.59
CA GLN A 257 14.31 27.56 1.21
C GLN A 257 12.89 27.01 1.17
N VAL A 258 11.95 27.76 0.59
CA VAL A 258 10.56 27.31 0.41
C VAL A 258 10.41 26.58 -0.93
N ILE A 259 10.08 25.29 -0.88
CA ILE A 259 9.57 24.54 -2.02
C ILE A 259 8.06 24.75 -2.08
N LYS A 260 7.56 25.21 -3.23
CA LYS A 260 6.13 25.52 -3.41
C LYS A 260 5.27 24.28 -3.60
N ALA A 261 4.06 24.34 -3.05
CA ALA A 261 2.99 23.41 -3.32
C ALA A 261 2.78 23.24 -4.83
N GLN A 262 2.57 22.02 -5.28
CA GLN A 262 2.28 21.70 -6.68
C GLN A 262 0.94 20.97 -6.80
N LYS A 263 0.37 21.02 -8.00
CA LYS A 263 -0.76 20.19 -8.40
C LYS A 263 -0.44 19.54 -9.76
N PRO A 264 -0.63 18.23 -9.91
CA PRO A 264 -0.89 17.26 -8.84
C PRO A 264 0.36 17.08 -7.95
N CYS A 265 0.20 16.40 -6.80
CA CYS A 265 1.25 16.23 -5.80
C CYS A 265 1.31 14.78 -5.29
N GLY A 266 2.48 14.36 -4.80
CA GLY A 266 2.71 13.02 -4.28
C GLY A 266 2.48 12.93 -2.77
N GLY A 267 2.19 11.72 -2.29
CA GLY A 267 2.00 11.44 -0.86
C GLY A 267 0.66 11.95 -0.33
N ALA A 268 -0.42 11.72 -1.08
CA ALA A 268 -1.72 12.31 -0.79
C ALA A 268 -2.92 11.51 -1.29
N ILE A 269 -4.05 11.71 -0.60
CA ILE A 269 -5.38 11.43 -1.14
C ILE A 269 -5.86 12.67 -1.88
N HIS A 270 -6.18 12.51 -3.16
CA HIS A 270 -6.79 13.52 -4.01
C HIS A 270 -8.26 13.22 -4.24
N ARG A 271 -9.03 14.22 -4.67
CA ARG A 271 -10.44 14.06 -5.07
C ARG A 271 -10.88 15.05 -6.14
N ALA A 272 -11.91 14.68 -6.90
CA ALA A 272 -12.67 15.57 -7.78
C ALA A 272 -14.17 15.30 -7.67
N LYS A 273 -14.99 16.29 -8.02
CA LYS A 273 -16.45 16.12 -8.08
C LYS A 273 -16.81 15.18 -9.23
N LEU A 274 -17.72 14.24 -8.98
CA LEU A 274 -18.20 13.29 -9.99
C LEU A 274 -18.87 14.03 -11.16
N LYS A 275 -18.43 13.75 -12.38
CA LYS A 275 -18.99 14.32 -13.62
C LYS A 275 -19.70 13.25 -14.44
N ALA A 276 -20.96 13.50 -14.81
CA ALA A 276 -21.80 12.54 -15.54
C ALA A 276 -21.36 12.31 -17.01
N ASP A 277 -20.67 13.28 -17.60
CA ASP A 277 -20.05 13.23 -18.93
C ASP A 277 -18.56 12.84 -18.89
N SER A 278 -18.02 12.65 -17.67
CA SER A 278 -16.61 12.50 -17.35
C SER A 278 -15.66 13.47 -18.08
N SER A 279 -15.99 14.76 -18.12
CA SER A 279 -15.13 15.86 -18.62
C SER A 279 -14.15 16.38 -17.56
N TYR A 280 -13.38 15.49 -16.93
CA TYR A 280 -12.40 15.86 -15.90
C TYR A 280 -11.18 16.59 -16.50
N THR A 281 -10.63 17.53 -15.74
CA THR A 281 -9.46 18.36 -16.07
C THR A 281 -8.56 18.52 -14.85
N ALA A 282 -7.29 18.92 -15.03
CA ALA A 282 -6.35 19.21 -13.93
C ALA A 282 -6.93 20.08 -12.80
N ASN A 283 -7.78 21.05 -13.15
CA ASN A 283 -8.36 22.02 -12.22
C ASN A 283 -9.52 21.47 -11.38
N ASP A 284 -10.10 20.32 -11.75
CA ASP A 284 -11.18 19.67 -10.99
C ASP A 284 -10.65 18.95 -9.73
N TRP A 285 -9.34 18.69 -9.67
CA TRP A 285 -8.70 17.89 -8.64
C TRP A 285 -8.16 18.73 -7.48
N GLU A 286 -8.42 18.26 -6.26
CA GLU A 286 -7.91 18.86 -5.02
C GLU A 286 -7.42 17.81 -4.03
N VAL A 287 -6.40 18.18 -3.26
CA VAL A 287 -5.88 17.39 -2.15
C VAL A 287 -6.94 17.34 -1.04
N TYR A 288 -7.28 16.13 -0.60
CA TYR A 288 -8.10 15.88 0.57
C TYR A 288 -7.24 15.70 1.82
N ALA A 289 -6.27 14.78 1.78
CA ALA A 289 -5.30 14.53 2.85
C ALA A 289 -3.90 14.35 2.25
N MET A 290 -2.84 14.61 3.02
CA MET A 290 -1.45 14.64 2.51
C MET A 290 -0.43 14.10 3.51
N GLY A 291 0.86 14.12 3.14
CA GLY A 291 1.96 13.70 4.01
C GLY A 291 2.03 12.18 4.22
N LEU A 292 1.55 11.42 3.25
CA LEU A 292 1.63 9.97 3.16
C LEU A 292 2.87 9.57 2.32
N ARG A 293 3.27 8.30 2.34
CA ARG A 293 4.36 7.77 1.51
C ARG A 293 3.86 6.95 0.34
N ASN A 294 3.12 5.88 0.61
CA ASN A 294 2.70 4.90 -0.38
C ASN A 294 1.40 4.26 0.10
N SER A 295 0.27 4.88 -0.28
CA SER A 295 -1.05 4.52 0.23
C SER A 295 -1.84 3.73 -0.80
N SER A 296 -2.35 2.57 -0.40
CA SER A 296 -2.94 1.56 -1.28
C SER A 296 -4.39 1.23 -0.90
N GLY A 297 -4.69 0.97 0.38
CA GLY A 297 -6.07 0.75 0.83
C GLY A 297 -6.75 2.05 1.23
N VAL A 298 -7.88 2.40 0.61
CA VAL A 298 -8.61 3.66 0.86
C VAL A 298 -10.12 3.42 0.88
N ALA A 299 -10.75 3.46 2.06
CA ALA A 299 -12.19 3.19 2.21
C ALA A 299 -12.88 4.08 3.24
N PHE A 300 -14.00 4.70 2.85
CA PHE A 300 -14.89 5.40 3.79
C PHE A 300 -15.67 4.42 4.66
N GLY A 301 -15.92 4.79 5.93
CA GLY A 301 -16.75 3.99 6.82
C GLY A 301 -18.20 3.83 6.31
N PRO A 302 -18.91 2.77 6.74
CA PRO A 302 -20.26 2.48 6.26
C PRO A 302 -21.25 3.59 6.61
N LYS A 303 -22.21 3.87 5.72
CA LYS A 303 -23.27 4.86 5.99
C LYS A 303 -24.10 4.44 7.21
N GLY A 304 -24.42 5.38 8.10
CA GLY A 304 -25.04 5.14 9.40
C GLY A 304 -24.12 4.59 10.52
N SER A 305 -22.80 4.47 10.29
CA SER A 305 -21.82 4.14 11.34
C SER A 305 -21.19 5.39 11.96
N ARG A 306 -20.55 5.29 13.14
CA ARG A 306 -19.77 6.42 13.70
C ARG A 306 -18.53 6.81 12.88
N PHE A 307 -18.19 6.00 11.87
CA PHE A 307 -17.11 6.24 10.92
C PHE A 307 -17.63 6.63 9.51
N GLU A 308 -18.92 6.91 9.34
CA GLU A 308 -19.52 7.24 8.03
C GLU A 308 -18.74 8.34 7.27
N ASN A 309 -18.34 9.40 7.97
CA ASN A 309 -17.58 10.53 7.40
C ASN A 309 -16.06 10.37 7.49
N ALA A 310 -15.57 9.19 7.89
CA ALA A 310 -14.16 8.93 8.13
C ALA A 310 -13.58 8.05 7.01
N LEU A 311 -12.46 8.48 6.44
CA LEU A 311 -11.70 7.79 5.42
C LEU A 311 -10.56 7.01 6.07
N ALA A 312 -10.64 5.68 6.02
CA ALA A 312 -9.52 4.83 6.38
C ALA A 312 -8.51 4.79 5.23
N VAL A 313 -7.23 4.93 5.56
CA VAL A 313 -6.12 4.91 4.60
C VAL A 313 -4.98 4.07 5.17
N SER A 314 -4.58 3.01 4.48
CA SER A 314 -3.30 2.34 4.77
C SER A 314 -2.16 3.07 4.05
N ASP A 315 -0.96 3.03 4.64
CA ASP A 315 0.21 3.73 4.13
C ASP A 315 1.51 2.99 4.50
N ASN A 316 2.25 2.56 3.48
CA ASN A 316 3.39 1.67 3.63
C ASN A 316 4.68 2.40 4.08
N GLY A 317 5.46 1.74 4.94
CA GLY A 317 6.63 2.27 5.65
C GLY A 317 7.85 2.54 4.76
N HIS A 318 8.70 3.49 5.18
CA HIS A 318 10.02 3.70 4.56
C HIS A 318 10.89 2.44 4.64
N ASN A 319 11.66 2.17 3.59
CA ASN A 319 12.68 1.11 3.61
C ASN A 319 14.07 1.67 3.91
N ASP A 320 14.96 0.87 4.50
CA ASP A 320 16.38 1.24 4.68
C ASP A 320 17.18 1.06 3.38
N LYS A 321 16.86 1.91 2.40
CA LYS A 321 17.44 1.95 1.06
C LYS A 321 17.77 3.40 0.65
N GLY A 322 18.59 3.57 -0.38
CA GLY A 322 19.12 4.87 -0.83
C GLY A 322 19.86 5.67 0.25
N ASN A 323 20.23 6.92 -0.04
CA ASN A 323 21.16 7.66 0.81
C ASN A 323 20.52 8.32 2.06
N ARG A 324 19.20 8.54 2.10
CA ARG A 324 18.50 8.87 3.36
C ARG A 324 18.11 7.58 4.06
N ARG A 325 18.80 7.28 5.16
CA ARG A 325 18.53 6.09 5.97
C ARG A 325 17.30 6.28 6.86
N VAL A 326 16.22 5.54 6.61
CA VAL A 326 15.06 5.42 7.52
C VAL A 326 14.73 3.94 7.70
N ALA A 327 15.20 3.35 8.79
CA ALA A 327 14.99 1.93 9.09
C ALA A 327 13.72 1.68 9.93
N ASN A 328 13.26 0.42 9.98
CA ASN A 328 12.20 -0.07 10.89
C ASN A 328 10.89 0.75 10.82
N SER A 329 10.57 1.29 9.65
CA SER A 329 9.36 2.11 9.42
C SER A 329 8.15 1.20 9.33
N ALA A 330 7.08 1.49 10.08
CA ALA A 330 5.89 0.64 10.07
C ALA A 330 4.99 0.96 8.87
N GLU A 331 4.25 -0.05 8.40
CA GLU A 331 3.01 0.24 7.70
C GLU A 331 2.00 0.85 8.68
N ARG A 332 1.14 1.74 8.19
CA ARG A 332 0.28 2.59 9.02
C ARG A 332 -1.16 2.42 8.60
N LEU A 333 -2.07 2.61 9.54
CA LEU A 333 -3.48 2.85 9.27
C LEU A 333 -3.87 4.22 9.83
N PHE A 334 -4.20 5.15 8.94
CA PHE A 334 -4.75 6.46 9.27
C PHE A 334 -6.29 6.45 9.19
N ILE A 335 -6.90 7.34 9.95
CA ILE A 335 -8.33 7.67 9.86
C ILE A 335 -8.42 9.17 9.66
N PHE A 336 -8.70 9.60 8.43
CA PHE A 336 -8.89 11.00 8.07
C PHE A 336 -10.36 11.38 8.19
N THR A 337 -10.65 12.53 8.79
CA THR A 337 -12.03 12.99 9.09
C THR A 337 -12.39 14.31 8.42
N GLU A 338 -11.41 15.05 7.92
CA GLU A 338 -11.61 16.37 7.32
C GLU A 338 -10.53 16.66 6.27
N LYS A 339 -10.83 17.61 5.37
CA LYS A 339 -9.88 18.05 4.35
C LYS A 339 -8.76 18.89 4.96
N GLY A 340 -7.52 18.64 4.54
CA GLY A 340 -6.33 19.39 4.94
C GLY A 340 -5.47 18.67 5.99
N GLN A 341 -5.94 17.53 6.50
CA GLN A 341 -5.16 16.69 7.42
C GLN A 341 -3.88 16.14 6.76
N ASP A 342 -2.82 16.02 7.56
CA ASP A 342 -1.45 15.82 7.11
C ASP A 342 -0.76 14.74 7.97
N ALA A 343 -0.23 13.68 7.36
CA ALA A 343 0.47 12.60 8.04
C ALA A 343 2.00 12.84 8.21
N GLY A 344 2.54 13.91 7.62
CA GLY A 344 3.89 14.42 7.94
C GLY A 344 5.10 13.77 7.25
N PHE A 345 4.91 12.91 6.25
CA PHE A 345 5.99 12.50 5.33
C PHE A 345 6.77 13.73 4.82
N PRO A 346 8.11 13.67 4.71
CA PRO A 346 9.00 12.50 4.86
C PRO A 346 9.77 12.50 6.18
N ASP A 347 9.44 13.41 7.10
CA ASP A 347 10.13 13.58 8.38
C ASP A 347 9.41 12.88 9.53
N LYS A 348 8.10 12.61 9.36
CA LYS A 348 7.28 11.84 10.28
C LYS A 348 7.10 10.40 9.78
N ASP A 349 7.10 9.46 10.72
CA ASP A 349 6.90 8.03 10.56
C ASP A 349 5.95 7.54 11.66
N GLY A 350 4.69 7.33 11.29
CA GLY A 350 3.65 6.93 12.24
C GLY A 350 3.38 8.02 13.27
N ILE A 351 3.59 7.73 14.55
CA ILE A 351 3.54 8.73 15.63
C ILE A 351 4.86 9.52 15.81
N ASN A 352 5.97 9.05 15.23
CA ASN A 352 7.33 9.50 15.54
C ASN A 352 7.90 10.42 14.46
N PHE A 353 8.95 11.17 14.78
CA PHE A 353 9.85 11.73 13.77
C PHE A 353 10.96 10.73 13.43
N VAL A 354 11.44 10.69 12.19
CA VAL A 354 12.42 9.67 11.74
C VAL A 354 13.79 9.77 12.43
N ASN A 355 14.10 10.85 13.15
CA ASN A 355 15.38 11.04 13.82
C ASN A 355 15.49 10.33 15.19
N ILE A 356 14.57 9.40 15.52
CA ILE A 356 14.61 8.61 16.76
C ILE A 356 15.43 7.32 16.62
N LYS A 357 15.81 6.72 17.76
CA LYS A 357 16.59 5.46 17.83
C LYS A 357 16.01 4.31 17.00
N ARG A 358 14.68 4.21 16.89
CA ARG A 358 13.97 3.18 16.10
C ARG A 358 14.47 3.14 14.65
N SER A 359 14.64 4.29 14.03
CA SER A 359 14.99 4.40 12.61
C SER A 359 16.49 4.45 12.34
N GLY A 360 17.31 4.34 13.39
CA GLY A 360 18.77 4.28 13.34
C GLY A 360 19.34 2.86 13.29
N PRO A 361 20.68 2.71 13.28
CA PRO A 361 21.37 1.43 13.18
C PRO A 361 21.09 0.47 14.34
N ASP A 362 21.09 0.94 15.57
CA ASP A 362 21.23 0.08 16.76
C ASP A 362 20.04 -0.89 16.99
N VAL A 363 18.87 -0.58 16.40
CA VAL A 363 17.66 -1.41 16.45
C VAL A 363 17.54 -2.32 15.22
N TYR A 364 18.20 -1.96 14.11
CA TYR A 364 18.10 -2.62 12.82
C TYR A 364 19.08 -3.79 12.69
N ARG A 365 18.58 -4.95 12.25
CA ARG A 365 19.38 -6.16 11.98
C ARG A 365 19.32 -6.61 10.52
N GLY A 366 18.94 -5.70 9.64
CA GLY A 366 18.64 -5.97 8.25
C GLY A 366 19.86 -5.90 7.32
N ASN A 367 19.80 -4.99 6.36
CA ASN A 367 20.91 -4.64 5.48
C ASN A 367 22.19 -4.34 6.30
N LYS A 368 23.35 -4.73 5.76
CA LYS A 368 24.66 -4.46 6.40
C LYS A 368 24.78 -2.95 6.66
N PHE A 369 25.09 -2.58 7.90
CA PHE A 369 25.26 -1.17 8.27
C PHE A 369 26.38 -0.52 7.43
N ASP A 370 26.02 0.54 6.73
CA ASP A 370 26.93 1.40 6.00
C ASP A 370 27.16 2.70 6.80
N PRO A 371 28.38 2.91 7.35
CA PRO A 371 28.70 4.09 8.14
C PRO A 371 28.87 5.37 7.31
N THR A 372 28.79 5.30 5.98
CA THR A 372 28.86 6.50 5.11
C THR A 372 27.50 7.20 4.95
N ARG A 373 26.39 6.47 5.16
CA ARG A 373 25.01 7.00 5.15
C ARG A 373 24.71 7.68 6.49
N PRO A 374 24.25 8.94 6.52
CA PRO A 374 23.97 9.64 7.77
C PRO A 374 22.76 9.03 8.51
N ASN A 375 22.77 9.11 9.84
CA ASN A 375 21.57 8.84 10.64
C ASN A 375 20.43 9.79 10.24
N PRO A 376 19.17 9.34 10.20
CA PRO A 376 18.03 10.14 9.75
C PRO A 376 17.93 11.49 10.46
N GLN A 377 17.77 12.54 9.66
CA GLN A 377 17.55 13.91 10.12
C GLN A 377 16.16 14.41 9.72
N LEU A 378 15.81 15.60 10.18
CA LEU A 378 14.60 16.34 9.79
C LEU A 378 14.99 17.44 8.80
N TYR A 379 14.40 17.40 7.61
CA TYR A 379 14.71 18.27 6.48
C TYR A 379 13.66 19.37 6.29
N ILE A 380 12.50 19.27 6.95
CA ILE A 380 11.45 20.29 7.02
C ILE A 380 11.65 21.18 8.25
N GLY A 381 11.69 22.49 8.05
CA GLY A 381 11.90 23.51 9.08
C GLY A 381 12.67 24.72 8.56
N ASP A 382 12.85 25.75 9.39
CA ASP A 382 13.66 26.93 9.05
C ASP A 382 15.17 26.67 9.19
N LYS A 383 15.55 25.75 10.07
CA LYS A 383 16.93 25.39 10.45
C LYS A 383 17.00 23.93 10.93
N PRO A 384 18.19 23.30 10.95
CA PRO A 384 18.33 21.93 11.44
C PRO A 384 17.81 21.76 12.86
N PHE A 385 17.14 20.63 13.14
CA PHE A 385 16.71 20.31 14.50
C PHE A 385 17.92 19.96 15.37
N ILE A 386 18.24 20.85 16.32
CA ILE A 386 19.26 20.60 17.35
C ILE A 386 18.52 20.20 18.64
N PRO A 387 18.71 18.98 19.16
CA PRO A 387 18.09 18.56 20.42
C PRO A 387 18.57 19.45 21.58
N GLN A 388 17.68 20.28 22.12
CA GLN A 388 17.91 20.95 23.39
C GLN A 388 17.78 19.91 24.51
N LEU A 389 18.92 19.37 24.97
CA LEU A 389 18.97 18.36 26.03
C LEU A 389 18.29 18.89 27.31
N PRO A 390 17.17 18.31 27.75
CA PRO A 390 16.68 18.52 29.12
C PRO A 390 17.65 17.84 30.10
N PRO A 391 17.71 18.26 31.38
CA PRO A 391 18.43 17.52 32.40
C PRO A 391 17.91 16.07 32.45
N TYR A 392 18.84 15.13 32.38
CA TYR A 392 18.62 13.69 32.14
C TYR A 392 17.46 13.12 32.97
N ARG A 393 16.44 12.57 32.29
CA ARG A 393 15.49 11.63 32.88
C ARG A 393 15.44 10.38 32.02
N PHE A 394 15.53 9.22 32.67
CA PHE A 394 15.20 7.97 32.02
C PHE A 394 13.72 7.99 31.65
N ILE A 395 13.43 7.79 30.37
CA ILE A 395 12.14 7.28 29.90
C ILE A 395 12.42 5.82 29.55
N ASP A 396 11.56 4.91 30.02
CA ASP A 396 11.82 3.48 29.96
C ASP A 396 11.95 2.91 28.54
N HIS A 397 12.66 1.80 28.48
CA HIS A 397 13.03 1.12 27.24
C HIS A 397 11.82 0.58 26.46
N SER A 398 11.31 1.35 25.50
CA SER A 398 10.33 0.91 24.49
C SER A 398 10.96 -0.02 23.43
N ILE A 399 11.55 -1.12 23.89
CA ILE A 399 12.13 -2.18 23.06
C ILE A 399 11.01 -2.96 22.35
N GLY A 400 10.99 -2.94 21.02
CA GLY A 400 10.28 -3.94 20.21
C GLY A 400 8.75 -3.87 20.27
N VAL A 401 8.18 -2.66 20.22
CA VAL A 401 6.72 -2.43 20.17
C VAL A 401 6.14 -2.91 18.83
N ARG A 402 5.48 -4.07 18.81
CA ARG A 402 4.68 -4.53 17.64
C ARG A 402 3.22 -4.19 17.84
N GLY A 403 2.56 -3.69 16.79
CA GLY A 403 1.09 -3.64 16.71
C GLY A 403 0.40 -3.06 17.94
N THR A 404 0.95 -2.01 18.56
CA THR A 404 0.36 -1.47 19.78
C THR A 404 -0.71 -0.43 19.40
N PRO A 405 -1.97 -0.61 19.84
CA PRO A 405 -2.99 0.41 19.71
C PRO A 405 -2.60 1.64 20.52
N LEU A 406 -2.41 2.78 19.86
CA LEU A 406 -2.06 4.03 20.52
C LEU A 406 -3.20 5.03 20.36
N ILE A 407 -3.44 5.80 21.42
CA ILE A 407 -4.76 6.38 21.68
C ILE A 407 -5.08 7.51 20.69
N VAL A 408 -6.27 7.42 20.10
CA VAL A 408 -6.88 8.51 19.33
C VAL A 408 -7.22 9.67 20.27
N ALA A 409 -6.28 10.60 20.37
CA ALA A 409 -6.50 11.95 20.85
C ALA A 409 -5.79 12.89 19.87
N ASN A 410 -6.52 13.38 18.86
CA ASN A 410 -6.03 14.40 17.92
C ASN A 410 -6.71 15.75 18.16
N PRO A 411 -6.25 16.57 19.12
CA PRO A 411 -6.68 17.95 19.28
C PRO A 411 -5.73 18.90 18.54
N ASN A 412 -5.61 18.83 17.20
CA ASN A 412 -4.81 19.80 16.47
C ASN A 412 -5.36 20.19 15.08
N PRO A 413 -5.90 21.43 14.91
CA PRO A 413 -6.27 21.98 13.60
C PRO A 413 -5.08 22.54 12.79
N ASN A 414 -3.84 22.45 13.29
CA ASN A 414 -2.61 22.90 12.63
C ASN A 414 -1.41 21.97 12.94
N GLY A 415 -1.54 20.65 12.71
CA GLY A 415 -0.41 19.73 12.88
C GLY A 415 -0.67 18.30 12.41
N TYR A 416 0.37 17.47 12.51
CA TYR A 416 0.37 16.15 11.87
C TYR A 416 -0.52 15.11 12.58
N VAL A 417 -1.45 14.51 11.84
CA VAL A 417 -2.29 13.36 12.26
C VAL A 417 -1.42 12.15 12.61
N ASN A 418 -1.84 11.38 13.61
CA ASN A 418 -1.24 10.11 14.00
C ASN A 418 -2.04 8.93 13.40
N PRO A 419 -1.39 7.81 13.05
CA PRO A 419 -2.12 6.60 12.70
C PRO A 419 -2.87 6.05 13.93
N VAL A 420 -3.97 5.35 13.70
CA VAL A 420 -4.70 4.62 14.75
C VAL A 420 -4.08 3.25 15.06
N MET A 421 -3.24 2.76 14.14
CA MET A 421 -2.48 1.53 14.27
C MET A 421 -1.18 1.63 13.45
N GLU A 422 -0.06 1.28 14.08
CA GLU A 422 1.20 0.96 13.39
C GLU A 422 1.38 -0.56 13.32
N TRP A 423 1.88 -1.06 12.20
CA TRP A 423 2.05 -2.48 11.91
C TRP A 423 3.51 -2.94 12.00
N ASP A 424 3.80 -4.14 11.49
CA ASP A 424 5.16 -4.60 11.22
C ASP A 424 5.79 -3.78 10.06
N THR A 425 7.06 -4.02 9.76
CA THR A 425 7.86 -3.18 8.84
C THR A 425 8.29 -3.97 7.61
N ASN A 426 8.18 -3.38 6.41
CA ASN A 426 8.38 -4.06 5.12
C ASN A 426 7.40 -5.24 4.93
N ASN A 427 6.15 -5.06 5.36
CA ASN A 427 5.08 -6.06 5.34
C ASN A 427 3.72 -5.38 5.05
N PRO A 428 3.49 -4.92 3.81
CA PRO A 428 2.38 -4.05 3.43
C PRO A 428 1.00 -4.46 3.96
N MET A 429 0.21 -3.47 4.37
CA MET A 429 -1.23 -3.59 4.58
C MET A 429 -1.91 -2.90 3.40
N ASP A 430 -2.03 -3.57 2.26
CA ASP A 430 -2.46 -2.90 1.03
C ASP A 430 -3.98 -2.66 1.03
N GLY A 431 -4.76 -3.46 0.31
CA GLY A 431 -6.21 -3.26 0.26
C GLY A 431 -6.90 -3.42 1.63
N LEU A 432 -7.96 -2.64 1.84
CA LEU A 432 -8.73 -2.65 3.09
C LEU A 432 -10.19 -2.30 2.83
N ALA A 433 -11.09 -2.93 3.59
CA ALA A 433 -12.52 -2.66 3.56
C ALA A 433 -13.13 -2.65 4.96
N TRP A 434 -14.12 -1.79 5.17
CA TRP A 434 -14.91 -1.76 6.40
C TRP A 434 -15.93 -2.90 6.41
N SER A 435 -15.98 -3.64 7.52
CA SER A 435 -16.93 -4.72 7.75
C SER A 435 -18.38 -4.26 7.58
N PRO A 436 -19.14 -4.85 6.64
CA PRO A 436 -20.59 -4.77 6.66
C PRO A 436 -21.12 -5.44 7.94
N LYS A 437 -22.20 -4.90 8.51
CA LYS A 437 -22.87 -5.50 9.68
C LYS A 437 -23.32 -6.95 9.42
N ALA A 438 -23.63 -7.28 8.17
CA ALA A 438 -24.02 -8.62 7.73
C ALA A 438 -22.88 -9.66 7.80
N PHE A 439 -21.61 -9.23 7.84
CA PHE A 439 -20.45 -10.12 7.98
C PHE A 439 -20.18 -10.53 9.44
N GLY A 440 -20.92 -9.97 10.40
CA GLY A 440 -20.81 -10.31 11.82
C GLY A 440 -19.93 -9.35 12.65
N SER A 441 -19.44 -8.24 12.07
CA SER A 441 -18.83 -7.16 12.84
C SER A 441 -19.21 -5.75 12.39
N THR A 442 -19.04 -4.80 13.30
CA THR A 442 -19.24 -3.35 13.11
C THR A 442 -17.99 -2.62 13.59
N ASP A 443 -17.80 -1.36 13.17
CA ASP A 443 -16.63 -0.54 13.55
C ASP A 443 -15.30 -1.27 13.35
N THR A 444 -15.23 -2.11 12.31
CA THR A 444 -14.14 -3.05 12.07
C THR A 444 -13.65 -2.86 10.65
N ILE A 445 -12.34 -2.80 10.46
CA ILE A 445 -11.68 -2.89 9.15
C ILE A 445 -11.11 -4.29 9.00
N TYR A 446 -11.19 -4.83 7.79
CA TYR A 446 -10.38 -5.95 7.34
C TYR A 446 -9.36 -5.43 6.35
N THR A 447 -8.11 -5.90 6.43
CA THR A 447 -7.05 -5.54 5.48
C THR A 447 -6.23 -6.75 5.08
N ALA A 448 -5.77 -6.74 3.83
CA ALA A 448 -4.89 -7.74 3.25
C ALA A 448 -3.43 -7.42 3.56
N VAL A 449 -2.74 -8.35 4.20
CA VAL A 449 -1.31 -8.22 4.51
C VAL A 449 -0.51 -8.98 3.45
N PHE A 450 0.34 -8.30 2.69
CA PHE A 450 1.04 -8.91 1.55
C PHE A 450 2.11 -9.96 1.97
N GLY A 451 2.56 -9.93 3.22
CA GLY A 451 3.80 -10.58 3.63
C GLY A 451 5.03 -9.77 3.21
N ILE A 452 6.22 -10.17 3.66
CA ILE A 452 7.47 -9.48 3.31
C ILE A 452 7.70 -9.43 1.79
N ILE A 453 7.76 -8.23 1.21
CA ILE A 453 7.86 -8.02 -0.25
C ILE A 453 9.31 -8.06 -0.78
N ASP A 454 10.29 -7.77 0.07
CA ASP A 454 11.71 -7.60 -0.30
C ASP A 454 12.66 -8.28 0.68
N ASN A 455 13.89 -8.57 0.23
CA ASN A 455 14.92 -9.24 1.04
C ASN A 455 15.35 -8.47 2.31
N GLY A 456 14.99 -7.19 2.44
CA GLY A 456 15.27 -6.35 3.60
C GLY A 456 14.79 -6.97 4.92
N PRO A 457 15.70 -7.40 5.83
CA PRO A 457 15.35 -8.00 7.12
C PRO A 457 14.97 -6.93 8.16
N GLU A 458 14.02 -6.07 7.79
CA GLU A 458 13.56 -4.91 8.57
C GLU A 458 12.58 -5.36 9.66
N SER A 459 11.68 -6.31 9.32
CA SER A 459 10.78 -6.94 10.28
C SER A 459 11.54 -7.68 11.37
N LEU A 460 11.36 -7.22 12.62
CA LEU A 460 11.90 -7.86 13.82
C LEU A 460 11.26 -9.23 14.14
N ARG A 461 10.19 -9.62 13.45
CA ARG A 461 9.63 -10.99 13.41
C ARG A 461 8.77 -11.14 12.15
N PRO A 462 9.22 -11.85 11.09
CA PRO A 462 8.55 -11.84 9.80
C PRO A 462 7.05 -12.16 9.90
N MET A 463 6.22 -11.26 9.42
CA MET A 463 4.80 -11.52 9.19
C MET A 463 4.55 -11.98 7.76
N TRP A 464 3.42 -12.64 7.58
CA TRP A 464 3.13 -13.50 6.44
C TRP A 464 1.73 -13.19 5.88
N PRO A 465 1.42 -13.63 4.65
CA PRO A 465 0.12 -13.41 4.01
C PRO A 465 -1.05 -13.80 4.92
N ALA A 466 -1.91 -12.83 5.18
CA ALA A 466 -3.01 -12.95 6.11
C ALA A 466 -4.05 -11.84 5.88
N ILE A 467 -5.30 -12.10 6.25
CA ILE A 467 -6.26 -11.02 6.48
C ILE A 467 -6.25 -10.67 7.96
N VAL A 468 -6.05 -9.40 8.27
CA VAL A 468 -6.08 -8.88 9.64
C VAL A 468 -7.41 -8.17 9.89
N LYS A 469 -8.07 -8.52 10.99
CA LYS A 469 -9.23 -7.81 11.53
C LYS A 469 -8.74 -6.72 12.48
N ILE A 470 -9.24 -5.50 12.31
CA ILE A 470 -8.89 -4.32 13.10
C ILE A 470 -10.19 -3.73 13.66
N GLU A 471 -10.46 -3.98 14.94
CA GLU A 471 -11.65 -3.57 15.67
C GLU A 471 -11.42 -2.19 16.30
N MET A 472 -12.18 -1.18 15.90
CA MET A 472 -12.14 0.16 16.52
C MET A 472 -12.97 0.13 17.81
N LEU A 473 -12.33 0.37 18.96
CA LEU A 473 -12.97 0.29 20.27
C LEU A 473 -13.79 1.56 20.59
N ASN A 474 -14.63 1.47 21.61
CA ASN A 474 -15.47 2.55 22.11
C ASN A 474 -15.36 2.56 23.66
N PRO A 475 -15.02 3.68 24.32
CA PRO A 475 -14.89 5.04 23.79
C PRO A 475 -13.66 5.29 22.90
N ALA A 476 -12.55 4.58 23.09
CA ALA A 476 -11.32 4.79 22.34
C ALA A 476 -10.44 3.53 22.28
N GLY A 477 -9.48 3.54 21.34
CA GLY A 477 -8.51 2.46 21.13
C GLY A 477 -8.83 1.60 19.91
N VAL A 478 -7.92 0.67 19.61
CA VAL A 478 -8.04 -0.32 18.53
C VAL A 478 -7.69 -1.69 19.11
N LYS A 479 -8.18 -2.78 18.52
CA LYS A 479 -7.74 -4.15 18.80
C LYS A 479 -7.62 -4.89 17.47
N TRP A 480 -6.46 -5.48 17.19
CA TRP A 480 -6.28 -6.29 15.98
C TRP A 480 -6.15 -7.78 16.31
N SER A 481 -6.42 -8.60 15.30
CA SER A 481 -6.22 -10.05 15.32
C SER A 481 -6.10 -10.57 13.90
N ILE A 482 -5.28 -11.60 13.68
CA ILE A 482 -5.31 -12.35 12.43
C ILE A 482 -6.70 -13.01 12.29
N PHE A 483 -7.35 -12.78 11.16
CA PHE A 483 -8.67 -13.33 10.83
C PHE A 483 -8.54 -14.53 9.91
N ALA A 484 -7.75 -14.41 8.84
CA ALA A 484 -7.45 -15.51 7.95
C ALA A 484 -5.93 -15.66 7.79
N GLU A 485 -5.41 -16.87 7.94
CA GLU A 485 -3.99 -17.20 7.71
C GLU A 485 -3.84 -18.65 7.25
N ASN A 486 -2.67 -18.99 6.69
CA ASN A 486 -2.35 -20.37 6.35
C ASN A 486 -2.24 -21.29 7.59
N LEU A 487 -2.43 -22.61 7.39
CA LEU A 487 -2.31 -23.62 8.45
C LEU A 487 -0.96 -23.54 9.20
N GLU A 488 0.12 -23.24 8.48
CA GLU A 488 1.43 -22.92 9.03
C GLU A 488 1.81 -21.49 8.63
N PRO A 489 2.55 -20.72 9.45
CA PRO A 489 2.85 -19.33 9.14
C PRO A 489 3.84 -19.20 7.96
N GLY A 490 3.35 -18.76 6.80
CA GLY A 490 4.18 -18.46 5.61
C GLY A 490 3.38 -18.38 4.29
N PRO A 491 3.89 -17.66 3.27
CA PRO A 491 3.37 -17.70 1.90
C PRO A 491 3.32 -19.12 1.34
N ASN A 492 2.27 -19.45 0.59
CA ASN A 492 1.91 -20.80 0.18
C ASN A 492 3.02 -21.57 -0.57
N ALA A 493 3.73 -20.93 -1.49
CA ALA A 493 4.82 -21.52 -2.24
C ALA A 493 5.87 -22.11 -1.27
N TYR A 494 6.13 -21.40 -0.17
CA TYR A 494 7.16 -21.70 0.82
C TYR A 494 6.79 -22.88 1.73
N GLN A 495 5.52 -23.28 1.76
CA GLN A 495 4.98 -24.35 2.61
C GLN A 495 5.49 -25.76 2.26
N LYS A 496 5.43 -26.64 3.26
CA LYS A 496 5.52 -28.11 3.10
C LYS A 496 4.45 -28.58 2.13
N LYS A 497 4.72 -29.63 1.34
CA LYS A 497 3.87 -30.07 0.20
C LYS A 497 2.41 -30.32 0.61
N GLU A 498 2.22 -30.94 1.77
CA GLU A 498 0.95 -31.29 2.41
C GLU A 498 0.13 -30.08 2.88
N ASN A 499 0.76 -28.92 3.06
CA ASN A 499 0.15 -27.67 3.51
C ASN A 499 -0.04 -26.65 2.38
N ARG A 500 0.28 -27.00 1.13
CA ARG A 500 0.06 -26.12 -0.03
C ARG A 500 -1.39 -26.12 -0.52
N GLY A 501 -1.77 -25.01 -1.12
CA GLY A 501 -3.11 -24.61 -1.52
C GLY A 501 -3.64 -23.35 -0.79
N GLY A 502 -2.87 -22.76 0.13
CA GLY A 502 -3.25 -21.55 0.87
C GLY A 502 -2.89 -20.23 0.15
N PHE A 503 -2.87 -19.12 0.90
CA PHE A 503 -2.52 -17.79 0.41
C PHE A 503 -1.04 -17.67 -0.01
N GLU A 504 -0.76 -17.10 -1.18
CA GLU A 504 0.58 -16.67 -1.60
C GLU A 504 0.91 -15.25 -1.15
N ARG A 505 0.03 -14.29 -1.46
CA ARG A 505 0.25 -12.84 -1.36
C ARG A 505 -1.10 -12.11 -1.33
N THR A 506 -1.76 -12.08 -0.18
CA THR A 506 -3.04 -11.37 -0.04
C THR A 506 -2.84 -9.87 -0.23
N ASN A 507 -3.42 -9.30 -1.30
CA ASN A 507 -3.20 -7.92 -1.74
C ASN A 507 -4.41 -7.00 -1.48
N ASP A 508 -5.63 -7.54 -1.51
CA ASP A 508 -6.86 -6.75 -1.38
C ASP A 508 -8.03 -7.54 -0.76
N VAL A 509 -9.01 -6.84 -0.17
CA VAL A 509 -10.25 -7.37 0.39
C VAL A 509 -11.45 -6.47 0.08
N GLU A 510 -12.52 -7.07 -0.42
CA GLU A 510 -13.77 -6.39 -0.81
C GLU A 510 -14.97 -7.23 -0.32
N PHE A 511 -16.13 -6.61 -0.14
CA PHE A 511 -17.35 -7.30 0.29
C PHE A 511 -18.42 -7.41 -0.81
N SER A 512 -19.20 -8.50 -0.79
CA SER A 512 -20.42 -8.62 -1.59
C SER A 512 -21.44 -7.53 -1.25
N THR A 513 -22.31 -7.19 -2.20
CA THR A 513 -23.36 -6.17 -2.02
C THR A 513 -24.33 -6.48 -0.87
N ASP A 514 -24.51 -7.76 -0.55
CA ASP A 514 -25.32 -8.23 0.59
C ASP A 514 -24.56 -8.26 1.93
N GLY A 515 -23.26 -7.94 1.90
CA GLY A 515 -22.35 -7.86 3.02
C GLY A 515 -22.03 -9.17 3.72
N LYS A 516 -22.36 -10.34 3.14
CA LYS A 516 -22.13 -11.65 3.78
C LYS A 516 -20.86 -12.35 3.31
N THR A 517 -20.32 -11.96 2.15
CA THR A 517 -19.11 -12.54 1.57
C THR A 517 -17.99 -11.53 1.61
N MET A 518 -16.84 -11.91 2.16
CA MET A 518 -15.58 -11.21 1.92
C MET A 518 -14.86 -11.93 0.79
N TYR A 519 -14.49 -11.20 -0.25
CA TYR A 519 -13.58 -11.64 -1.30
C TYR A 519 -12.15 -11.29 -0.91
N VAL A 520 -11.19 -12.14 -1.26
CA VAL A 520 -9.76 -11.89 -1.06
C VAL A 520 -9.06 -11.96 -2.41
N ALA A 521 -8.33 -10.90 -2.77
CA ALA A 521 -7.38 -10.91 -3.86
C ALA A 521 -6.05 -11.50 -3.38
N ASP A 522 -5.54 -12.47 -4.13
CA ASP A 522 -4.21 -13.04 -3.94
C ASP A 522 -3.38 -12.78 -5.21
N TYR A 523 -2.27 -12.07 -5.06
CA TYR A 523 -1.39 -11.69 -6.16
C TYR A 523 -0.67 -12.90 -6.77
N GLY A 524 -0.50 -13.99 -6.01
CA GLY A 524 0.23 -15.19 -6.44
C GLY A 524 1.72 -15.19 -6.09
N GLU A 525 2.47 -16.15 -6.66
CA GLU A 525 3.90 -16.34 -6.33
C GLU A 525 4.77 -15.18 -6.86
N LEU A 526 5.53 -14.54 -5.95
CA LEU A 526 6.49 -13.48 -6.29
C LEU A 526 7.87 -14.08 -6.62
N TYR A 527 8.24 -14.10 -7.91
CA TYR A 527 9.56 -14.52 -8.37
C TYR A 527 10.61 -13.39 -8.27
N VAL A 528 11.17 -13.19 -7.08
CA VAL A 528 12.35 -12.33 -6.89
C VAL A 528 13.65 -13.11 -7.16
N ASN A 529 14.15 -13.00 -8.39
CA ASN A 529 15.52 -13.38 -8.73
C ASN A 529 16.49 -12.25 -8.38
N TYR A 530 17.61 -12.59 -7.72
CA TYR A 530 18.78 -11.73 -7.51
C TYR A 530 20.03 -12.52 -7.90
#